data_AF-A0A9P6FFZ5-F1
#
_entry.id   AF-A0A9P6FFZ5-F1
#
_cell.length_a   1.000
_cell.length_b   1.000
_cell.length_c   1.000
_cell.angle_alpha   90.00
_cell.angle_beta   90.00
_cell.angle_gamma   90.00
#
_symmetry.space_group_name_H-M   'P 1'
#
loop_
_entity.id
_entity.type
_entity.pdbx_description
1 polymer ?
#
loop_
_entity_poly.entity_id
_entity_poly.type
_entity_poly.pdbx_seq_one_letter_code
_entity_poly.pdbx_strand_id
1 'polypeptide(L)'
;GKTVMTDKERYESVRHCKWVDEVVESAPWFVDQNFLDKHQIDYVAHDDIPYKSVDSDDVYAFVKNTGRFLPTERTDGVSTSDLITRIVKDYDQYLRRNLERGVTAKELGIGFFKEQEVKLKKSAQDIRASIRQNWHGTKDELKNEISVLRNDLRQTMNMWEDKSQEFVRDFSKLFGADSMVNKIFRRRGGR
;
A
#
# COMPACT_ATOMS: atom_id res chain seq x y z
N GLY A 1 -10.87 5.98 2.95
CA GLY A 1 -9.65 5.30 2.44
C GLY A 1 -9.79 5.00 0.95
N LYS A 2 -8.76 4.44 0.30
CA LYS A 2 -8.89 3.99 -1.10
C LYS A 2 -9.65 2.66 -1.16
N THR A 3 -10.44 2.47 -2.21
CA THR A 3 -11.13 1.21 -2.50
C THR A 3 -10.50 0.55 -3.73
N VAL A 4 -10.44 -0.78 -3.75
CA VAL A 4 -9.99 -1.55 -4.93
C VAL A 4 -11.12 -1.61 -5.95
N MET A 5 -12.33 -1.93 -5.49
CA MET A 5 -13.56 -1.93 -6.30
C MET A 5 -14.14 -0.51 -6.39
N THR A 6 -14.69 -0.18 -7.55
CA THR A 6 -15.50 1.01 -7.79
C THR A 6 -16.79 0.97 -6.97
N ASP A 7 -17.50 2.09 -6.90
CA ASP A 7 -18.83 2.16 -6.28
C ASP A 7 -19.83 1.20 -6.95
N LYS A 8 -19.92 1.22 -8.29
CA LYS A 8 -20.82 0.36 -9.06
C LYS A 8 -20.57 -1.13 -8.83
N GLU A 9 -19.31 -1.56 -8.85
CA GLU A 9 -18.95 -2.96 -8.59
C GLU A 9 -19.35 -3.40 -7.18
N ARG A 10 -19.22 -2.51 -6.18
CA ARG A 10 -19.65 -2.81 -4.81
C ARG A 10 -21.17 -2.89 -4.70
N TYR A 11 -21.90 -1.99 -5.36
CA TYR A 11 -23.36 -2.05 -5.36
C TYR A 11 -23.86 -3.37 -5.96
N GLU A 12 -23.33 -3.79 -7.10
CA GLU A 12 -23.65 -5.09 -7.71
C GLU A 12 -23.26 -6.27 -6.82
N SER A 13 -22.12 -6.20 -6.13
CA SER A 13 -21.70 -7.25 -5.20
C SER A 13 -22.70 -7.44 -4.06
N VAL A 14 -23.25 -6.35 -3.52
CA VAL A 14 -24.24 -6.40 -2.44
C VAL A 14 -25.59 -6.92 -2.96
N ARG A 15 -26.00 -6.54 -4.18
CA ARG A 15 -27.24 -7.05 -4.82
C ARG A 15 -27.27 -8.56 -5.01
N HIS A 16 -26.10 -9.18 -5.16
CA HIS A 16 -25.98 -10.64 -5.29
C HIS A 16 -25.83 -11.38 -3.94
N CYS A 17 -25.90 -10.66 -2.82
CA CYS A 17 -25.93 -11.30 -1.50
C CYS A 17 -27.30 -11.92 -1.23
N LYS A 18 -27.32 -13.20 -0.82
CA LYS A 18 -28.55 -13.96 -0.55
C LYS A 18 -29.52 -13.27 0.42
N TRP A 19 -29.00 -12.48 1.35
CA TRP A 19 -29.74 -11.90 2.48
C TRP A 19 -30.16 -10.44 2.25
N VAL A 20 -29.92 -9.91 1.05
CA VAL A 20 -30.20 -8.50 0.71
C VAL A 20 -31.46 -8.42 -0.14
N ASP A 21 -32.42 -7.64 0.31
CA ASP A 21 -33.66 -7.35 -0.44
C ASP A 21 -33.57 -6.04 -1.24
N GLU A 22 -32.93 -5.00 -0.68
CA GLU A 22 -32.76 -3.68 -1.30
C GLU A 22 -31.34 -3.14 -1.10
N VAL A 23 -30.82 -2.40 -2.10
CA VAL A 23 -29.53 -1.69 -2.02
C VAL A 23 -29.74 -0.19 -2.20
N VAL A 24 -29.49 0.57 -1.14
CA VAL A 24 -29.45 2.04 -1.19
C VAL A 24 -28.06 2.50 -1.62
N GLU A 25 -27.96 3.05 -2.83
CA GLU A 25 -26.70 3.62 -3.34
C GLU A 25 -26.38 4.98 -2.70
N SER A 26 -25.10 5.35 -2.67
CA SER A 26 -24.64 6.64 -2.12
C SER A 26 -25.13 6.89 -0.69
N ALA A 27 -25.14 5.84 0.14
CA ALA A 27 -25.52 5.93 1.54
C ALA A 27 -24.67 6.98 2.29
N PRO A 28 -25.28 7.72 3.23
CA PRO A 28 -24.60 8.78 3.96
C PRO A 28 -23.57 8.21 4.93
N TRP A 29 -22.55 9.02 5.25
CA TRP A 29 -21.55 8.65 6.26
C TRP A 29 -22.11 8.66 7.68
N PHE A 30 -23.07 9.55 7.96
CA PHE A 30 -23.81 9.64 9.22
C PHE A 30 -25.27 9.32 8.96
N VAL A 31 -25.85 8.44 9.77
CA VAL A 31 -27.29 8.13 9.71
C VAL A 31 -28.04 9.12 10.60
N ASP A 32 -28.98 9.85 10.01
CA ASP A 32 -29.83 10.82 10.71
C ASP A 32 -31.31 10.40 10.65
N GLN A 33 -32.17 11.12 11.39
CA GLN A 33 -33.61 10.83 11.43
C GLN A 33 -34.25 10.92 10.04
N ASN A 34 -33.82 11.88 9.21
CA ASN A 34 -34.37 12.04 7.85
C ASN A 34 -34.10 10.82 6.98
N PHE A 35 -32.90 10.24 7.06
CA PHE A 35 -32.56 9.02 6.35
C PHE A 35 -33.36 7.82 6.84
N LEU A 36 -33.51 7.68 8.16
CA LEU A 36 -34.33 6.62 8.76
C LEU A 36 -35.79 6.72 8.30
N ASP A 37 -36.38 7.90 8.35
CA ASP A 37 -37.78 8.12 7.99
C ASP A 37 -38.01 7.91 6.49
N LYS A 38 -37.11 8.43 5.65
CA LYS A 38 -37.19 8.30 4.18
C LYS A 38 -37.20 6.83 3.73
N HIS A 39 -36.39 5.99 4.36
CA HIS A 39 -36.25 4.57 4.02
C HIS A 39 -37.04 3.65 4.95
N GLN A 40 -37.84 4.22 5.87
CA GLN A 40 -38.66 3.48 6.84
C GLN A 40 -37.84 2.45 7.64
N ILE A 41 -36.66 2.85 8.11
CA ILE A 41 -35.71 1.97 8.81
C ILE A 41 -36.08 1.86 10.29
N ASP A 42 -36.41 0.65 10.73
CA ASP A 42 -36.66 0.34 12.14
C ASP A 42 -35.37 0.18 12.95
N TYR A 43 -34.38 -0.51 12.38
CA TYR A 43 -33.12 -0.85 13.04
C TYR A 43 -31.92 -0.71 12.11
N VAL A 44 -30.75 -0.38 12.69
CA VAL A 44 -29.46 -0.32 12.00
C VAL A 44 -28.54 -1.40 12.57
N ALA A 45 -28.03 -2.27 11.70
CA ALA A 45 -27.16 -3.38 12.10
C ALA A 45 -25.69 -3.14 11.68
N HIS A 46 -24.76 -3.23 12.63
CA HIS A 46 -23.31 -3.14 12.43
C HIS A 46 -22.58 -3.77 13.64
N ASP A 47 -21.28 -4.04 13.54
CA ASP A 47 -20.48 -4.43 14.71
C ASP A 47 -20.49 -3.35 15.80
N ASP A 48 -20.38 -3.76 17.07
CA ASP A 48 -20.55 -2.86 18.23
C ASP A 48 -19.36 -1.94 18.51
N ILE A 49 -18.24 -2.14 17.79
CA ILE A 49 -17.03 -1.35 18.01
C ILE A 49 -17.30 0.11 17.62
N PRO A 50 -17.00 1.10 18.49
CA PRO A 50 -17.20 2.51 18.17
C PRO A 50 -16.49 2.91 16.88
N TYR A 51 -17.27 3.37 15.90
CA TYR A 51 -16.74 3.67 14.58
C TYR A 51 -16.33 5.14 14.51
N LYS A 52 -15.06 5.39 14.82
CA LYS A 52 -14.47 6.72 14.90
C LYS A 52 -14.32 7.36 13.52
N SER A 53 -14.64 8.64 13.44
CA SER A 53 -14.38 9.51 12.29
C SER A 53 -13.65 10.78 12.74
N VAL A 54 -13.28 11.64 11.80
CA VAL A 54 -12.59 12.92 12.14
C VAL A 54 -13.46 13.80 13.04
N ASP A 55 -14.78 13.75 12.84
CA ASP A 55 -15.75 14.65 13.47
C ASP A 55 -16.62 13.97 14.53
N SER A 56 -16.42 12.67 14.80
CA SER A 56 -17.23 11.92 15.77
C SER A 56 -16.47 10.73 16.38
N ASP A 57 -16.64 10.53 17.69
CA ASP A 57 -16.15 9.36 18.42
C ASP A 57 -16.88 8.06 18.05
N ASP A 58 -18.13 8.14 17.60
CA ASP A 58 -18.88 7.02 17.04
C ASP A 58 -19.96 7.54 16.08
N VAL A 59 -19.86 7.20 14.79
CA VAL A 59 -20.87 7.60 13.80
C VAL A 59 -22.25 6.96 14.05
N TYR A 60 -22.30 5.87 14.83
CA TYR A 60 -23.56 5.19 15.19
C TYR A 60 -24.14 5.64 16.54
N ALA A 61 -23.53 6.63 17.22
CA ALA A 61 -23.99 7.08 18.53
C ALA A 61 -25.48 7.46 18.57
N PHE A 62 -25.99 8.13 17.52
CA PHE A 62 -27.40 8.51 17.41
C PHE A 62 -28.35 7.31 17.45
N VAL A 63 -28.07 6.27 16.64
CA VAL A 63 -28.92 5.07 16.55
C VAL A 63 -28.78 4.17 17.79
N LYS A 64 -27.60 4.16 18.43
CA LYS A 64 -27.39 3.50 19.72
C LYS A 64 -28.20 4.16 20.84
N ASN A 65 -28.15 5.49 20.95
CA ASN A 65 -28.87 6.25 21.98
C ASN A 65 -30.40 6.19 21.85
N THR A 66 -30.90 5.98 20.63
CA THR A 66 -32.35 5.83 20.36
C THR A 66 -32.83 4.38 20.47
N GLY A 67 -31.95 3.43 20.84
CA GLY A 67 -32.31 2.02 21.01
C GLY A 67 -32.61 1.29 19.69
N ARG A 68 -32.14 1.82 18.56
CA ARG A 68 -32.38 1.28 17.21
C ARG A 68 -31.15 0.56 16.62
N PHE A 69 -30.11 0.35 17.40
CA PHE A 69 -28.89 -0.33 16.95
C PHE A 69 -28.93 -1.83 17.28
N LEU A 70 -28.65 -2.67 16.27
CA LEU A 70 -28.54 -4.12 16.42
C LEU A 70 -27.08 -4.56 16.21
N PRO A 71 -26.34 -4.92 17.28
CA PRO A 71 -24.94 -5.30 17.15
C PRO A 71 -24.82 -6.65 16.41
N THR A 72 -23.85 -6.74 15.50
CA THR A 72 -23.49 -7.99 14.81
C THR A 72 -22.07 -8.42 15.13
N GLU A 73 -21.80 -9.71 14.95
CA GLU A 73 -20.47 -10.28 15.18
C GLU A 73 -19.65 -10.31 13.90
N ARG A 74 -18.35 -10.02 14.06
CA ARG A 74 -17.39 -10.09 12.96
C ARG A 74 -17.04 -11.55 12.67
N THR A 75 -16.81 -11.87 11.40
CA THR A 75 -16.26 -13.17 11.02
C THR A 75 -14.75 -13.15 11.08
N ASP A 76 -14.16 -13.99 11.92
CA ASP A 76 -12.71 -14.10 12.06
C ASP A 76 -12.05 -14.69 10.81
N GLY A 77 -10.82 -14.24 10.54
CA GLY A 77 -9.99 -14.78 9.45
C GLY A 77 -10.37 -14.30 8.04
N VAL A 78 -11.33 -13.37 7.91
CA VAL A 78 -11.68 -12.73 6.63
C VAL A 78 -11.78 -11.21 6.78
N SER A 79 -11.05 -10.48 5.94
CA SER A 79 -11.19 -9.04 5.79
C SER A 79 -10.60 -8.57 4.46
N THR A 80 -11.01 -7.40 3.99
CA THR A 80 -10.45 -6.79 2.76
C THR A 80 -8.95 -6.54 2.88
N SER A 81 -8.48 -6.10 4.05
CA SER A 81 -7.04 -5.86 4.29
C SER A 81 -6.23 -7.15 4.26
N ASP A 82 -6.78 -8.24 4.79
CA ASP A 82 -6.13 -9.55 4.74
C ASP A 82 -6.07 -10.08 3.30
N LEU A 83 -7.17 -9.98 2.53
CA LEU A 83 -7.17 -10.34 1.11
C LEU A 83 -6.13 -9.54 0.30
N ILE A 84 -6.07 -8.22 0.48
CA ILE A 84 -5.05 -7.37 -0.16
C ILE A 84 -3.65 -7.82 0.24
N THR A 85 -3.42 -8.11 1.53
CA THR A 85 -2.13 -8.54 2.05
C THR A 85 -1.68 -9.86 1.43
N ARG A 86 -2.59 -10.82 1.27
CA ARG A 86 -2.31 -12.11 0.61
C ARG A 86 -1.88 -11.89 -0.85
N ILE A 87 -2.63 -11.10 -1.61
CA ILE A 87 -2.32 -10.78 -3.01
C ILE A 87 -0.95 -10.10 -3.14
N VAL A 88 -0.67 -9.09 -2.29
CA VAL A 88 0.61 -8.35 -2.33
C VAL A 88 1.78 -9.25 -1.96
N LYS A 89 1.62 -10.15 -0.98
CA LYS A 89 2.65 -11.11 -0.58
C LYS A 89 2.98 -12.08 -1.71
N ASP A 90 1.95 -12.61 -2.37
CA ASP A 90 2.11 -13.53 -3.49
C ASP A 90 2.74 -12.84 -4.70
N TYR A 91 2.40 -11.57 -4.94
CA TYR A 91 3.03 -10.75 -5.97
C TYR A 91 4.52 -10.49 -5.68
N ASP A 92 4.90 -10.13 -4.44
CA ASP A 92 6.32 -9.95 -4.07
C ASP A 92 7.12 -11.26 -4.26
N GLN A 93 6.52 -12.40 -3.90
CA GLN A 93 7.15 -13.70 -4.13
C GLN A 93 7.27 -14.04 -5.62
N TYR A 94 6.23 -13.76 -6.42
CA TYR A 94 6.25 -13.93 -7.87
C TYR A 94 7.38 -13.10 -8.51
N LEU A 95 7.53 -11.83 -8.13
CA LEU A 95 8.57 -10.97 -8.66
C LEU A 95 9.97 -11.49 -8.35
N ARG A 96 10.23 -11.86 -7.10
CA ARG A 96 11.54 -12.42 -6.68
C ARG A 96 11.91 -13.64 -7.51
N ARG A 97 11.01 -14.62 -7.61
CA ARG A 97 11.26 -15.87 -8.34
C ARG A 97 11.56 -15.64 -9.81
N ASN A 98 10.86 -14.71 -10.46
CA ASN A 98 11.07 -14.43 -11.87
C ASN A 98 12.36 -13.64 -12.12
N LEU A 99 12.69 -12.67 -11.26
CA LEU A 99 13.97 -11.97 -11.31
C LEU A 99 15.16 -12.93 -11.08
N GLU A 100 15.03 -13.90 -10.18
CA GLU A 100 16.03 -14.95 -9.96
C GLU A 100 16.23 -15.86 -11.18
N ARG A 101 15.16 -16.09 -11.95
CA ARG A 101 15.20 -16.86 -13.21
C ARG A 101 15.76 -16.05 -14.39
N GLY A 102 16.11 -14.78 -14.17
CA GLY A 102 16.67 -13.91 -15.20
C GLY A 102 15.65 -13.17 -16.06
N VAL A 103 14.35 -13.21 -15.70
CA VAL A 103 13.33 -12.38 -16.37
C VAL A 103 13.60 -10.92 -16.04
N THR A 104 13.56 -10.06 -17.06
CA THR A 104 13.90 -8.65 -16.87
C THR A 104 12.76 -7.89 -16.20
N ALA A 105 13.09 -6.84 -15.45
CA ALA A 105 12.10 -5.99 -14.77
C ALA A 105 11.12 -5.32 -15.75
N LYS A 106 11.59 -5.04 -16.97
CA LYS A 106 10.79 -4.48 -18.06
C LYS A 106 9.71 -5.46 -18.54
N GLU A 107 10.01 -6.75 -18.62
CA GLU A 107 9.05 -7.80 -18.98
C GLU A 107 8.02 -8.05 -17.88
N LEU A 108 8.40 -7.89 -16.62
CA LEU A 108 7.48 -7.98 -15.47
C LEU A 108 6.64 -6.72 -15.26
N GLY A 109 6.82 -5.69 -16.09
CA GLY A 109 6.12 -4.42 -15.97
C GLY A 109 6.39 -3.68 -14.66
N ILE A 110 7.51 -3.99 -13.98
CA ILE A 110 7.84 -3.37 -12.69
C ILE A 110 8.73 -2.14 -12.88
N GLY A 111 8.45 -1.11 -12.10
CA GLY A 111 9.26 0.10 -12.08
C GLY A 111 10.68 -0.18 -11.58
N PHE A 112 11.63 0.62 -12.03
CA PHE A 112 13.06 0.51 -11.69
C PHE A 112 13.32 0.43 -10.17
N PHE A 113 12.63 1.23 -9.36
CA PHE A 113 12.82 1.21 -7.90
C PHE A 113 12.38 -0.10 -7.26
N LYS A 114 11.34 -0.74 -7.82
CA LYS A 114 10.86 -2.04 -7.33
C LYS A 114 11.88 -3.14 -7.63
N GLU A 115 12.52 -3.09 -8.78
CA GLU A 115 13.61 -4.01 -9.13
C GLU A 115 14.79 -3.90 -8.15
N GLN A 116 15.22 -2.67 -7.86
CA GLN A 116 16.32 -2.41 -6.92
C GLN A 116 15.94 -2.84 -5.48
N GLU A 117 14.70 -2.57 -5.05
CA GLU A 117 14.20 -3.03 -3.76
C GLU A 117 14.28 -4.56 -3.64
N VAL A 118 13.89 -5.29 -4.69
CA VAL A 118 13.95 -6.76 -4.69
C VAL A 118 15.39 -7.26 -4.64
N LYS A 119 16.31 -6.67 -5.42
CA LYS A 119 17.75 -7.01 -5.40
C LYS A 119 18.36 -6.79 -4.01
N LEU A 120 18.13 -5.62 -3.41
CA LEU A 120 18.63 -5.29 -2.07
C LEU A 120 18.10 -6.25 -0.99
N LYS A 121 16.81 -6.59 -1.04
CA LYS A 121 16.23 -7.56 -0.10
C LYS A 121 16.82 -8.95 -0.26
N LYS A 122 17.19 -9.37 -1.47
CA LYS A 122 17.88 -10.64 -1.72
C LYS A 122 19.31 -10.61 -1.16
N SER A 123 20.11 -9.61 -1.52
CA SER A 123 21.48 -9.45 -1.01
C SER A 123 21.53 -9.41 0.54
N ALA A 124 20.55 -8.77 1.19
CA ALA A 124 20.43 -8.78 2.65
C ALA A 124 20.04 -10.16 3.24
N GLN A 125 19.23 -10.94 2.53
CA GLN A 125 18.88 -12.30 2.93
C GLN A 125 20.07 -13.25 2.81
N ASP A 126 20.85 -13.15 1.73
CA ASP A 126 22.06 -13.95 1.50
C ASP A 126 23.06 -13.71 2.64
N ILE A 127 23.35 -12.45 2.97
CA ILE A 127 24.20 -12.09 4.12
C ILE A 127 23.68 -12.68 5.43
N ARG A 128 22.37 -12.60 5.67
CA ARG A 128 21.77 -13.16 6.90
C ARG A 128 21.94 -14.68 6.96
N ALA A 129 21.80 -15.37 5.83
CA ALA A 129 21.99 -16.81 5.75
C ALA A 129 23.45 -17.18 6.01
N SER A 130 24.39 -16.46 5.39
CA SER A 130 25.83 -16.63 5.59
C SER A 130 26.26 -16.37 7.04
N ILE A 131 25.75 -15.33 7.71
CA ILE A 131 26.01 -15.08 9.14
C ILE A 131 25.50 -16.23 10.01
N ARG A 132 24.33 -16.80 9.67
CA ARG A 132 23.71 -17.88 10.47
C ARG A 132 24.43 -19.22 10.27
N GLN A 133 24.85 -19.54 9.04
CA GLN A 133 25.53 -20.80 8.74
C GLN A 133 27.02 -20.77 9.12
N ASN A 134 27.67 -19.62 8.93
CA ASN A 134 29.09 -19.41 9.20
C ASN A 134 29.32 -18.59 10.48
N TRP A 135 28.50 -18.78 11.53
CA TRP A 135 28.71 -18.14 12.85
C TRP A 135 30.10 -18.43 13.44
N HIS A 136 30.78 -19.49 12.97
CA HIS A 136 32.18 -19.82 13.24
C HIS A 136 33.11 -19.83 11.99
N GLY A 137 32.60 -19.44 10.82
CA GLY A 137 33.27 -19.51 9.52
C GLY A 137 33.85 -18.17 9.03
N THR A 138 34.76 -18.28 8.07
CA THR A 138 35.81 -17.34 7.64
C THR A 138 35.38 -15.87 7.44
N LYS A 139 36.11 -14.94 8.08
CA LYS A 139 35.94 -13.46 7.95
C LYS A 139 35.94 -12.94 6.51
N ASP A 140 36.53 -13.67 5.57
CA ASP A 140 36.73 -13.20 4.20
C ASP A 140 35.51 -13.43 3.30
N GLU A 141 34.67 -14.45 3.56
CA GLU A 141 33.38 -14.63 2.86
C GLU A 141 32.39 -13.53 3.24
N LEU A 142 32.26 -13.24 4.54
CA LEU A 142 31.44 -12.14 5.04
C LEU A 142 31.88 -10.78 4.49
N LYS A 143 33.20 -10.53 4.38
CA LYS A 143 33.72 -9.28 3.78
C LYS A 143 33.33 -9.15 2.31
N ASN A 144 33.39 -10.23 1.54
CA ASN A 144 33.04 -10.21 0.12
C ASN A 144 31.55 -9.92 -0.07
N GLU A 145 30.66 -10.57 0.68
CA GLU A 145 29.21 -10.31 0.59
C GLU A 145 28.80 -8.91 1.08
N ILE A 146 29.41 -8.44 2.19
CA ILE A 146 29.21 -7.06 2.66
C ILE A 146 29.71 -6.05 1.62
N SER A 147 30.81 -6.36 0.93
CA SER A 147 31.32 -5.53 -0.17
C SER A 147 30.34 -5.51 -1.35
N VAL A 148 29.72 -6.64 -1.70
CA VAL A 148 28.68 -6.71 -2.73
C VAL A 148 27.48 -5.84 -2.35
N LEU A 149 26.95 -5.97 -1.12
CA LEU A 149 25.83 -5.13 -0.66
C LEU A 149 26.22 -3.64 -0.60
N ARG A 150 27.45 -3.31 -0.19
CA ARG A 150 27.95 -1.92 -0.22
C ARG A 150 28.01 -1.36 -1.64
N ASN A 151 28.40 -2.19 -2.61
CA ASN A 151 28.46 -1.82 -4.01
C ASN A 151 27.05 -1.69 -4.62
N ASP A 152 26.14 -2.62 -4.32
CA ASP A 152 24.71 -2.54 -4.70
C ASP A 152 24.09 -1.26 -4.15
N LEU A 153 24.26 -0.97 -2.85
CA LEU A 153 23.76 0.26 -2.23
C LEU A 153 24.37 1.52 -2.86
N ARG A 154 25.68 1.54 -3.13
CA ARG A 154 26.33 2.66 -3.83
C ARG A 154 25.79 2.83 -5.25
N GLN A 155 25.60 1.73 -5.97
CA GLN A 155 25.04 1.77 -7.32
C GLN A 155 23.60 2.27 -7.29
N THR A 156 22.76 1.76 -6.39
CA THR A 156 21.38 2.23 -6.22
C THR A 156 21.35 3.71 -5.85
N MET A 157 22.25 4.18 -4.96
CA MET A 157 22.35 5.59 -4.56
C MET A 157 22.80 6.52 -5.69
N ASN A 158 23.83 6.14 -6.45
CA ASN A 158 24.30 6.90 -7.60
C ASN A 158 23.21 6.98 -8.68
N MET A 159 22.50 5.87 -8.94
CA MET A 159 21.36 5.85 -9.86
C MET A 159 20.16 6.63 -9.32
N TRP A 160 20.00 6.71 -7.99
CA TRP A 160 19.00 7.56 -7.33
C TRP A 160 19.29 9.03 -7.59
N GLU A 161 20.56 9.43 -7.50
CA GLU A 161 21.02 10.78 -7.80
C GLU A 161 20.76 11.12 -9.27
N ASP A 162 21.15 10.25 -10.21
CA ASP A 162 20.93 10.42 -11.66
C ASP A 162 19.45 10.53 -12.04
N LYS A 163 18.60 9.61 -11.54
CA LYS A 163 17.16 9.63 -11.85
C LYS A 163 16.39 10.71 -11.11
N SER A 164 16.86 11.14 -9.93
CA SER A 164 16.26 12.28 -9.24
C SER A 164 16.45 13.58 -10.03
N GLN A 165 17.60 13.74 -10.73
CA GLN A 165 17.81 14.88 -11.61
C GLN A 165 16.92 14.84 -12.85
N GLU A 166 16.69 13.64 -13.41
CA GLU A 166 15.77 13.44 -14.53
C GLU A 166 14.30 13.73 -14.12
N PHE A 167 13.87 13.24 -12.97
CA PHE A 167 12.54 13.53 -12.40
C PHE A 167 12.34 15.00 -12.07
N VAL A 168 13.32 15.67 -11.44
CA VAL A 168 13.26 17.12 -11.16
C VAL A 168 13.22 17.92 -12.47
N ARG A 169 13.93 17.48 -13.51
CA ARG A 169 13.93 18.14 -14.83
C ARG A 169 12.60 17.96 -15.56
N ASP A 170 12.03 16.76 -15.56
CA ASP A 170 10.74 16.48 -16.20
C ASP A 170 9.56 17.10 -15.46
N PHE A 171 9.59 17.10 -14.12
CA PHE A 171 8.65 17.85 -13.29
C PHE A 171 8.76 19.36 -13.52
N SER A 172 9.98 19.90 -13.68
CA SER A 172 10.21 21.32 -13.98
C SER A 172 9.74 21.72 -15.39
N LYS A 173 9.85 20.83 -16.38
CA LYS A 173 9.30 21.03 -17.73
C LYS A 173 7.77 21.03 -17.74
N LEU A 174 7.14 20.18 -16.93
CA LEU A 174 5.68 20.10 -16.76
C LEU A 174 5.06 21.40 -16.21
N PHE A 175 5.84 22.23 -15.50
CA PHE A 175 5.38 23.50 -14.91
C PHE A 175 6.12 24.74 -15.46
N GLY A 176 6.92 24.61 -16.53
CA GLY A 176 7.62 25.75 -17.17
C GLY A 176 8.68 26.45 -16.30
N ALA A 177 9.25 25.76 -15.30
CA ALA A 177 10.13 26.34 -14.28
C ALA A 177 11.64 26.15 -14.56
N ASP A 178 12.05 25.96 -15.82
CA ASP A 178 13.44 25.65 -16.23
C ASP A 178 14.50 26.65 -15.70
N SER A 179 14.12 27.90 -15.44
CA SER A 179 15.00 28.95 -14.90
C SER A 179 15.32 28.76 -13.41
N MET A 180 14.39 28.21 -12.61
CA MET A 180 14.54 28.08 -11.15
C MET A 180 15.41 26.86 -10.79
N VAL A 181 15.25 25.76 -11.52
CA VAL A 181 16.00 24.52 -11.30
C VAL A 181 17.49 24.67 -11.63
N ASN A 182 17.82 25.35 -12.73
CA ASN A 182 19.22 25.65 -13.08
C ASN A 182 19.93 26.50 -11.99
N LYS A 183 19.20 27.33 -11.25
CA LYS A 183 19.73 28.17 -10.16
C LYS A 183 19.99 27.36 -8.88
N ILE A 184 19.24 26.30 -8.64
CA ILE A 184 19.41 25.39 -7.49
C ILE A 184 20.60 24.45 -7.74
N PHE A 185 20.72 23.88 -8.94
CA PHE A 185 21.84 22.98 -9.28
C PHE A 185 23.19 23.71 -9.36
N ARG A 186 23.23 24.98 -9.80
CA ARG A 186 24.46 25.80 -9.76
C ARG A 186 25.00 26.08 -8.36
N ARG A 187 24.16 26.05 -7.32
CA ARG A 187 24.59 26.31 -5.93
C ARG A 187 25.30 25.13 -5.26
N ARG A 188 25.25 23.94 -5.88
CA ARG A 188 25.80 22.70 -5.29
C ARG A 188 27.17 22.28 -5.86
N GLY A 189 27.62 22.89 -6.96
CA GLY A 189 28.93 22.63 -7.59
C GLY A 189 30.06 23.59 -7.19
N GLY A 190 29.89 24.33 -6.09
CA GLY A 190 30.86 25.31 -5.59
C GLY A 190 31.20 25.08 -4.14
N ARG A 191 31.91 23.97 -3.85
CA ARG A 191 32.81 23.81 -2.70
C ARG A 191 33.64 22.55 -2.87
#